data_AF-A0A0C9YCF8-F1
#
_entry.id   AF-A0A0C9YCF8-F1
#
_cell.length_a   1.000
_cell.length_b   1.000
_cell.length_c   1.000
_cell.angle_alpha   90.00
_cell.angle_beta   90.00
_cell.angle_gamma   90.00
#
_symmetry.space_group_name_H-M   'P 1'
#
loop_
_entity.id
_entity.type
_entity.pdbx_description
1 polymer ?
#
loop_
_entity_poly.entity_id
_entity_poly.type
_entity_poly.pdbx_seq_one_letter_code
_entity_poly.pdbx_strand_id
1 'polypeptide(L)'
;LGTEKPFLFEIVANARNGLDVDKFDYIARDCHAVGDRGSLLISSARVIDNKICYDIKDANQIYELYYTRFSLRKRVYNHKTTKAIEYMVTDALLAAEPYLKLANMVDKPDKYVFLTDNLLNKIQESSEKELEPARAITERIHTRDLYRLVDYKVFLYADFGMVSQNVTPARIVEVAKSGSLEGVDKELVLQLTEEYVAVNVSVLHYGKGPRNPLDDVTFYSKQQPDVGRKADRSDISLLTPSVFAGVWLRVYTKDCQFF
;
A
#
# COMPACT_ATOMS: atom_id res chain seq x y z
N LEU A 1 12.51 22.71 -7.56
CA LEU A 1 12.68 22.17 -8.93
C LEU A 1 13.75 23.00 -9.61
N GLY A 2 14.69 22.39 -10.34
CA GLY A 2 15.68 23.14 -11.11
C GLY A 2 15.00 24.14 -12.04
N THR A 3 15.56 25.35 -12.15
CA THR A 3 15.00 26.43 -12.97
C THR A 3 15.19 26.17 -14.46
N GLU A 4 16.22 25.41 -14.84
CA GLU A 4 16.48 24.96 -16.20
C GLU A 4 15.89 23.55 -16.42
N LYS A 5 15.09 23.38 -17.48
CA LYS A 5 14.45 22.10 -17.89
C LYS A 5 13.62 21.39 -16.80
N PRO A 6 12.57 22.03 -16.25
CA PRO A 6 11.68 21.42 -15.25
C PRO A 6 11.10 20.04 -15.63
N PHE A 7 10.86 19.78 -16.92
CA PHE A 7 10.30 18.50 -17.40
C PHE A 7 11.16 17.28 -17.04
N LEU A 8 12.46 17.44 -16.79
CA LEU A 8 13.33 16.31 -16.39
C LEU A 8 12.92 15.71 -15.04
N PHE A 9 12.34 16.53 -14.14
CA PHE A 9 11.83 16.07 -12.84
C PHE A 9 10.53 15.27 -12.97
N GLU A 10 9.95 15.19 -14.17
CA GLU A 10 8.75 14.39 -14.45
C GLU A 10 9.08 12.97 -14.96
N ILE A 11 10.37 12.65 -15.15
CA ILE A 11 10.79 11.34 -15.69
C ILE A 11 10.85 10.28 -14.60
N VAL A 12 11.65 10.51 -13.54
CA VAL A 12 11.97 9.48 -12.52
C VAL A 12 10.95 9.45 -11.38
N ALA A 13 10.57 10.61 -10.85
CA ALA A 13 9.67 10.73 -9.71
C ALA A 13 8.76 11.95 -9.91
N ASN A 14 7.65 11.72 -10.60
CA ASN A 14 6.79 12.80 -11.07
C ASN A 14 5.82 13.25 -9.96
N ALA A 15 6.19 14.28 -9.21
CA ALA A 15 5.34 14.82 -8.15
C ALA A 15 4.06 15.51 -8.68
N ARG A 16 3.99 15.88 -9.97
CA ARG A 16 2.85 16.60 -10.55
C ARG A 16 1.64 15.70 -10.72
N ASN A 17 1.80 14.53 -11.33
CA ASN A 17 0.69 13.61 -11.60
C ASN A 17 1.02 12.15 -11.31
N GLY A 18 2.27 11.85 -10.97
CA GLY A 18 2.72 10.50 -10.68
C GLY A 18 3.02 9.67 -11.92
N LEU A 19 2.91 10.19 -13.14
CA LEU A 19 3.22 9.43 -14.35
C LEU A 19 4.73 9.48 -14.61
N ASP A 20 5.45 8.43 -14.20
CA ASP A 20 6.91 8.30 -14.25
C ASP A 20 7.35 6.87 -14.61
N VAL A 21 8.63 6.72 -14.97
CA VAL A 21 9.18 5.44 -15.45
C VAL A 21 9.22 4.35 -14.36
N ASP A 22 9.27 4.73 -13.08
CA ASP A 22 9.14 3.81 -11.95
C ASP A 22 7.83 3.03 -12.02
N LYS A 23 6.70 3.75 -12.20
CA LYS A 23 5.38 3.12 -12.33
C LYS A 23 5.24 2.30 -13.60
N PHE A 24 5.84 2.74 -14.69
CA PHE A 24 5.79 2.00 -15.94
C PHE A 24 6.45 0.63 -15.79
N ASP A 25 7.63 0.58 -15.17
CA ASP A 25 8.36 -0.66 -14.95
C ASP A 25 7.62 -1.57 -13.97
N TYR A 26 7.33 -1.11 -12.75
CA TYR A 26 6.78 -2.02 -11.74
C TYR A 26 5.37 -2.50 -12.12
N ILE A 27 4.53 -1.66 -12.75
CA ILE A 27 3.19 -2.11 -13.18
C ILE A 27 3.32 -3.20 -14.24
N ALA A 28 4.18 -3.02 -15.24
CA ALA A 28 4.37 -4.03 -16.28
C ALA A 28 4.98 -5.32 -15.71
N ARG A 29 5.99 -5.20 -14.85
CA ARG A 29 6.68 -6.32 -14.18
C ARG A 29 5.73 -7.11 -13.29
N ASP A 30 4.96 -6.42 -12.44
CA ASP A 30 4.07 -7.07 -11.49
C ASP A 30 2.84 -7.67 -12.18
N CYS A 31 2.26 -6.96 -13.16
CA CYS A 31 1.22 -7.52 -14.03
C CYS A 31 1.72 -8.81 -14.69
N HIS A 32 2.92 -8.82 -15.28
CA HIS A 32 3.48 -10.02 -15.88
C HIS A 32 3.62 -11.17 -14.87
N ALA A 33 4.10 -10.88 -13.67
CA ALA A 33 4.24 -11.86 -12.59
C ALA A 33 2.89 -12.43 -12.11
N VAL A 34 1.79 -11.68 -12.24
CA VAL A 34 0.42 -12.13 -11.89
C VAL A 34 -0.44 -12.52 -13.10
N GLY A 35 0.10 -12.53 -14.32
CA GLY A 35 -0.55 -13.00 -15.54
C GLY A 35 -1.28 -11.95 -16.42
N ASP A 36 -0.90 -10.67 -16.34
CA ASP A 36 -1.49 -9.54 -17.05
C ASP A 36 -0.46 -8.79 -17.94
N ARG A 37 -0.90 -8.03 -18.95
CA ARG A 37 -0.01 -7.34 -19.93
C ARG A 37 -0.19 -5.82 -19.90
N GLY A 38 0.89 -5.08 -19.61
CA GLY A 38 0.94 -3.61 -19.66
C GLY A 38 1.42 -3.04 -21.00
N SER A 39 1.18 -1.76 -21.24
CA SER A 39 1.58 -1.01 -22.44
C SER A 39 2.39 0.25 -22.09
N LEU A 40 3.36 0.63 -22.95
CA LEU A 40 4.26 1.76 -22.72
C LEU A 40 3.81 3.03 -23.47
N LEU A 41 3.88 4.18 -22.79
CA LEU A 41 3.40 5.50 -23.25
C LEU A 41 4.50 6.42 -23.78
N ILE A 42 5.67 5.87 -24.12
CA ILE A 42 6.88 6.69 -24.41
C ILE A 42 6.80 7.38 -25.77
N SER A 43 6.17 6.75 -26.77
CA SER A 43 6.20 7.20 -28.17
C SER A 43 5.41 8.48 -28.45
N SER A 44 4.45 8.84 -27.58
CA SER A 44 3.64 10.05 -27.71
C SER A 44 4.06 11.18 -26.78
N ALA A 45 5.10 10.99 -25.95
CA ALA A 45 5.54 12.02 -25.02
C ALA A 45 6.18 13.22 -25.77
N ARG A 46 5.81 14.44 -25.39
CA ARG A 46 6.39 15.70 -25.88
C ARG A 46 6.62 16.69 -24.74
N VAL A 47 7.57 17.60 -24.91
CA VAL A 47 7.76 18.72 -23.99
C VAL A 47 7.05 19.95 -24.55
N ILE A 48 6.04 20.44 -23.82
CA ILE A 48 5.30 21.67 -24.13
C ILE A 48 5.26 22.50 -22.84
N ASP A 49 5.63 23.78 -22.92
CA ASP A 49 5.70 24.68 -21.76
C ASP A 49 6.49 24.08 -20.57
N ASN A 50 7.64 23.45 -20.87
CA ASN A 50 8.51 22.77 -19.91
C ASN A 50 7.85 21.63 -19.12
N LYS A 51 6.81 20.99 -19.66
CA LYS A 51 6.10 19.84 -19.08
C LYS A 51 6.04 18.69 -20.07
N ILE A 52 6.14 17.46 -19.58
CA ILE A 52 5.83 16.27 -20.37
C ILE A 52 4.32 16.23 -20.60
N CYS A 53 3.95 16.14 -21.88
CA CYS A 53 2.59 16.09 -22.39
C CYS A 53 2.42 14.85 -23.29
N TYR A 54 1.20 14.35 -23.40
CA TYR A 54 0.89 13.15 -24.17
C TYR A 54 -0.14 13.42 -25.27
N ASP A 55 -0.21 12.57 -26.29
CA ASP A 55 -1.26 12.67 -27.30
C ASP A 55 -2.63 12.36 -26.64
N ILE A 56 -3.65 13.17 -26.92
CA ILE A 56 -5.00 12.99 -26.34
C ILE A 56 -5.60 11.61 -26.62
N LYS A 57 -5.19 10.96 -27.72
CA LYS A 57 -5.61 9.58 -28.05
C LYS A 57 -5.18 8.56 -26.97
N ASP A 58 -4.14 8.85 -26.20
CA ASP A 58 -3.59 7.95 -25.18
C ASP A 58 -4.22 8.20 -23.79
N ALA A 59 -5.19 9.11 -23.68
CA ALA A 59 -5.84 9.43 -22.40
C ALA A 59 -6.49 8.22 -21.74
N ASN A 60 -7.11 7.32 -22.52
CA ASN A 60 -7.65 6.07 -22.02
C ASN A 60 -6.57 5.12 -21.51
N GLN A 61 -5.45 5.02 -22.20
CA GLN A 61 -4.31 4.19 -21.76
C GLN A 61 -3.69 4.73 -20.47
N ILE A 62 -3.59 6.06 -20.30
CA ILE A 62 -3.14 6.69 -19.06
C ILE A 62 -4.15 6.45 -17.93
N TYR A 63 -5.45 6.51 -18.20
CA TYR A 63 -6.49 6.14 -17.23
C TYR A 63 -6.34 4.69 -16.78
N GLU A 64 -6.18 3.76 -17.73
CA GLU A 64 -5.97 2.34 -17.46
C GLU A 64 -4.73 2.13 -16.58
N LEU A 65 -3.65 2.87 -16.79
CA LEU A 65 -2.46 2.79 -15.95
C LEU A 65 -2.75 3.14 -14.48
N TYR A 66 -3.47 4.24 -14.22
CA TYR A 66 -3.87 4.60 -12.86
C TYR A 66 -4.83 3.58 -12.25
N TYR A 67 -5.74 3.04 -13.05
CA TYR A 67 -6.63 1.96 -12.62
C TYR A 67 -5.87 0.69 -12.27
N THR A 68 -4.93 0.25 -13.11
CA THR A 68 -4.11 -0.94 -12.89
C THR A 68 -3.27 -0.78 -11.64
N ARG A 69 -2.66 0.38 -11.40
CA ARG A 69 -1.98 0.69 -10.13
C ARG A 69 -2.93 0.51 -8.94
N PHE A 70 -4.13 1.10 -9.00
CA PHE A 70 -5.12 0.96 -7.93
C PHE A 70 -5.52 -0.51 -7.72
N SER A 71 -5.73 -1.26 -8.81
CA SER A 71 -6.09 -2.68 -8.79
C SER A 71 -5.00 -3.53 -8.14
N LEU A 72 -3.73 -3.37 -8.54
CA LEU A 72 -2.57 -4.03 -7.93
C LEU A 72 -2.47 -3.71 -6.44
N ARG A 73 -2.61 -2.44 -6.06
CA ARG A 73 -2.65 -2.04 -4.64
C ARG A 73 -3.76 -2.74 -3.87
N LYS A 74 -4.96 -2.83 -4.43
CA LYS A 74 -6.13 -3.43 -3.75
C LYS A 74 -6.05 -4.95 -3.68
N ARG A 75 -5.64 -5.62 -4.75
CA ARG A 75 -5.75 -7.08 -4.91
C ARG A 75 -4.48 -7.83 -4.53
N VAL A 76 -3.31 -7.22 -4.75
CA VAL A 76 -2.00 -7.87 -4.57
C VAL A 76 -1.28 -7.28 -3.34
N TYR A 77 -0.89 -6.00 -3.39
CA TYR A 77 -0.03 -5.42 -2.34
C TYR A 77 -0.75 -5.23 -1.00
N ASN A 78 -2.08 -5.17 -1.01
CA ASN A 78 -2.92 -5.17 0.19
C ASN A 78 -3.77 -6.43 0.30
N HIS A 79 -3.32 -7.56 -0.26
CA HIS A 79 -4.01 -8.81 -0.04
C HIS A 79 -4.06 -9.14 1.47
N LYS A 80 -5.20 -9.67 1.94
CA LYS A 80 -5.45 -9.88 3.37
C LYS A 80 -4.39 -10.74 4.04
N THR A 81 -3.95 -11.80 3.37
CA THR A 81 -2.92 -12.73 3.88
C THR A 81 -1.53 -12.12 3.83
N THR A 82 -1.23 -11.28 2.83
CA THR A 82 0.03 -10.54 2.77
C THR A 82 0.14 -9.60 3.96
N LYS A 83 -0.93 -8.85 4.28
CA LYS A 83 -0.96 -7.99 5.46
C LYS A 83 -0.84 -8.76 6.77
N ALA A 84 -1.47 -9.94 6.89
CA ALA A 84 -1.28 -10.80 8.06
C ALA A 84 0.20 -11.18 8.25
N ILE A 85 0.89 -11.61 7.18
CA ILE A 85 2.32 -11.95 7.22
C ILE A 85 3.17 -10.71 7.50
N GLU A 86 2.86 -9.54 6.94
CA GLU A 86 3.57 -8.29 7.25
C GLU A 86 3.52 -7.96 8.75
N TYR A 87 2.36 -8.13 9.41
CA TYR A 87 2.27 -7.97 10.87
C TYR A 87 3.12 -9.00 11.61
N MET A 88 3.09 -10.28 11.20
CA MET A 88 3.92 -11.31 11.83
C MET A 88 5.42 -11.02 11.67
N VAL A 89 5.86 -10.61 10.48
CA VAL A 89 7.25 -10.22 10.23
C VAL A 89 7.62 -9.01 11.09
N THR A 90 6.74 -8.02 11.19
CA THR A 90 6.96 -6.84 12.06
C THR A 90 7.09 -7.26 13.52
N ASP A 91 6.19 -8.10 14.03
CA ASP A 91 6.21 -8.59 15.40
C ASP A 91 7.46 -9.43 15.68
N ALA A 92 7.91 -10.26 14.74
CA ALA A 92 9.16 -11.01 14.84
C ALA A 92 10.39 -10.08 14.93
N LEU A 93 10.45 -9.04 14.09
CA LEU A 93 11.53 -8.06 14.12
C LEU A 93 11.51 -7.22 15.40
N LEU A 94 10.33 -6.83 15.89
CA LEU A 94 10.17 -6.12 17.17
C LEU A 94 10.60 -7.00 18.35
N ALA A 95 10.27 -8.29 18.33
CA ALA A 95 10.72 -9.24 19.34
C ALA A 95 12.24 -9.44 19.32
N ALA A 96 12.87 -9.38 18.15
CA ALA A 96 14.32 -9.50 17.99
C ALA A 96 15.08 -8.20 18.31
N GLU A 97 14.44 -7.04 18.19
CA GLU A 97 15.07 -5.72 18.31
C GLU A 97 15.82 -5.49 19.64
N PRO A 98 15.32 -5.90 20.82
CA PRO A 98 16.06 -5.75 22.08
C PRO A 98 17.45 -6.39 22.06
N TYR A 99 17.64 -7.44 21.27
CA TYR A 99 18.90 -8.18 21.15
C TYR A 99 19.71 -7.76 19.91
N LEU A 100 19.08 -7.74 18.72
CA LEU A 100 19.77 -7.46 17.46
C LEU A 100 20.06 -5.98 17.22
N LYS A 101 19.32 -5.05 17.85
CA LYS A 101 19.48 -3.60 17.70
C LYS A 101 19.48 -3.15 16.23
N LEU A 102 18.54 -3.67 15.43
CA LEU A 102 18.45 -3.42 13.99
C LEU A 102 18.20 -1.95 13.69
N ALA A 103 17.40 -1.26 14.52
CA ALA A 103 17.10 0.16 14.36
C ALA A 103 18.38 1.02 14.38
N ASN A 104 19.37 0.65 15.19
CA ASN A 104 20.66 1.36 15.29
C ASN A 104 21.53 1.26 14.02
N MET A 105 21.13 0.44 13.04
CA MET A 105 21.84 0.21 11.79
C MET A 105 21.24 0.98 10.61
N VAL A 106 20.02 1.53 10.75
CA VAL A 106 19.28 2.15 9.63
C VAL A 106 20.00 3.35 9.04
N ASP A 107 20.53 4.23 9.89
CA ASP A 107 21.22 5.45 9.47
C ASP A 107 22.73 5.26 9.21
N LYS A 108 23.21 4.02 9.20
CA LYS A 108 24.62 3.67 9.01
C LYS A 108 24.78 2.93 7.68
N PRO A 109 25.22 3.59 6.59
CA PRO A 109 25.25 2.97 5.27
C PRO A 109 26.03 1.65 5.21
N ASP A 110 27.14 1.54 5.94
CA ASP A 110 27.96 0.32 6.04
C ASP A 110 27.25 -0.84 6.77
N LYS A 111 26.24 -0.55 7.59
CA LYS A 111 25.41 -1.55 8.28
C LYS A 111 24.08 -1.80 7.57
N TYR A 112 23.47 -0.75 7.03
CA TYR A 112 22.18 -0.79 6.34
C TYR A 112 22.17 -1.81 5.20
N VAL A 113 23.27 -1.96 4.47
CA VAL A 113 23.42 -2.95 3.39
C VAL A 113 23.19 -4.40 3.82
N PHE A 114 23.28 -4.71 5.12
CA PHE A 114 23.03 -6.04 5.67
C PHE A 114 21.60 -6.23 6.19
N LEU A 115 20.81 -5.16 6.28
CA LEU A 115 19.39 -5.20 6.64
C LEU A 115 18.55 -5.62 5.44
N THR A 116 18.56 -6.92 5.16
CA THR A 116 17.88 -7.55 4.03
C THR A 116 16.91 -8.62 4.53
N ASP A 117 16.12 -9.21 3.63
CA ASP A 117 15.20 -10.31 3.94
C ASP A 117 15.88 -11.50 4.63
N ASN A 118 17.20 -11.65 4.46
CA ASN A 118 18.00 -12.65 5.16
C ASN A 118 17.97 -12.51 6.70
N LEU A 119 17.48 -11.39 7.24
CA LEU A 119 17.26 -11.22 8.68
C LEU A 119 16.33 -12.29 9.25
N LEU A 120 15.30 -12.71 8.51
CA LEU A 120 14.39 -13.76 8.98
C LEU A 120 15.11 -15.11 9.09
N ASN A 121 15.96 -15.44 8.12
CA ASN A 121 16.79 -16.65 8.19
C ASN A 121 17.75 -16.58 9.40
N LYS A 122 18.41 -15.43 9.63
CA LYS A 122 19.29 -15.25 10.79
C LYS A 122 18.57 -15.43 12.13
N ILE A 123 17.33 -14.93 12.24
CA ILE A 123 16.50 -15.16 13.42
C ILE A 123 16.24 -16.66 13.57
N GLN A 124 15.79 -17.31 12.51
CA GLN A 124 15.44 -18.74 12.49
C GLN A 124 16.64 -19.65 12.81
N GLU A 125 17.82 -19.35 12.29
CA GLU A 125 19.07 -20.11 12.48
C GLU A 125 19.70 -19.90 13.86
N SER A 126 19.35 -18.82 14.57
CA SER A 126 19.93 -18.51 15.87
C SER A 126 19.53 -19.54 16.94
N SER A 127 20.45 -19.88 17.84
CA SER A 127 20.20 -20.67 19.04
C SER A 127 20.05 -19.83 20.32
N GLU A 128 20.18 -18.50 20.22
CA GLU A 128 20.15 -17.57 21.37
C GLU A 128 18.76 -17.53 22.00
N LYS A 129 18.69 -17.51 23.33
CA LYS A 129 17.39 -17.57 24.04
C LYS A 129 16.58 -16.30 23.84
N GLU A 130 17.24 -15.17 23.71
CA GLU A 130 16.67 -13.84 23.51
C GLU A 130 15.91 -13.73 22.19
N LEU A 131 16.22 -14.58 21.21
CA LEU A 131 15.55 -14.63 19.91
C LEU A 131 14.45 -15.70 19.82
N GLU A 132 14.18 -16.43 20.91
CA GLU A 132 13.13 -17.45 20.94
C GLU A 132 11.74 -16.90 20.57
N PRO A 133 11.29 -15.74 21.08
CA PRO A 133 9.98 -15.21 20.72
C PRO A 133 9.88 -14.84 19.23
N ALA A 134 10.96 -14.29 18.65
CA ALA A 134 11.01 -13.97 17.23
C ALA A 134 11.01 -15.25 16.37
N ARG A 135 11.76 -16.27 16.78
CA ARG A 135 11.78 -17.59 16.12
C ARG A 135 10.41 -18.26 16.12
N ALA A 136 9.70 -18.22 17.24
CA ALA A 136 8.35 -18.79 17.34
C ALA A 136 7.39 -18.16 16.31
N ILE A 137 7.47 -16.84 16.09
CA ILE A 137 6.65 -16.16 15.08
C ILE A 137 7.07 -16.57 13.65
N THR A 138 8.37 -16.66 13.37
CA THR A 138 8.84 -17.11 12.04
C THR A 138 8.42 -18.55 11.73
N GLU A 139 8.42 -19.43 12.72
CA GLU A 139 7.97 -20.82 12.57
C GLU A 139 6.48 -20.90 12.24
N ARG A 140 5.66 -20.06 12.89
CA ARG A 140 4.23 -19.93 12.56
C ARG A 140 4.00 -19.48 11.11
N ILE A 141 4.83 -18.58 10.58
CA ILE A 141 4.76 -18.18 9.16
C ILE A 141 5.05 -19.40 8.26
N HIS A 142 6.08 -20.19 8.57
CA HIS A 142 6.52 -21.33 7.78
C HIS A 142 5.50 -22.48 7.78
N THR A 143 4.90 -22.75 8.94
CA THR A 143 3.84 -23.76 9.14
C THR A 143 2.44 -23.29 8.76
N ARG A 144 2.31 -22.03 8.31
CA ARG A 144 1.06 -21.39 7.87
C ARG A 144 0.03 -21.19 8.99
N ASP A 145 0.46 -21.17 10.25
CA ASP A 145 -0.35 -20.69 11.37
C ASP A 145 -0.33 -19.15 11.42
N LEU A 146 -1.06 -18.54 10.47
CA LEU A 146 -1.02 -17.10 10.25
C LEU A 146 -2.05 -16.35 11.09
N TYR A 147 -1.79 -15.06 11.30
CA TYR A 147 -2.81 -14.12 11.76
C TYR A 147 -4.01 -14.12 10.80
N ARG A 148 -5.22 -14.02 11.35
CA ARG A 148 -6.47 -14.19 10.59
C ARG A 148 -7.23 -12.89 10.49
N LEU A 149 -7.67 -12.54 9.28
CA LEU A 149 -8.57 -11.41 9.06
C LEU A 149 -9.95 -11.77 9.63
N VAL A 150 -10.37 -11.08 10.69
CA VAL A 150 -11.68 -11.24 11.32
C VAL A 150 -12.75 -10.51 10.50
N ASP A 151 -12.54 -9.23 10.21
CA ASP A 151 -13.49 -8.44 9.43
C ASP A 151 -12.80 -7.27 8.69
N TYR A 152 -13.49 -6.70 7.71
CA TYR A 152 -13.06 -5.52 6.99
C TYR A 152 -14.22 -4.61 6.61
N LYS A 153 -13.94 -3.30 6.50
CA LYS A 153 -14.89 -2.31 6.03
C LYS A 153 -14.21 -1.23 5.19
N VAL A 154 -14.95 -0.68 4.23
CA VAL A 154 -14.51 0.45 3.41
C VAL A 154 -15.28 1.70 3.82
N PHE A 155 -14.56 2.80 4.00
CA PHE A 155 -15.09 4.12 4.36
C PHE A 155 -14.69 5.17 3.33
N LEU A 156 -15.32 6.34 3.39
CA LEU A 156 -14.93 7.49 2.58
C LEU A 156 -13.55 7.99 3.01
N TYR A 157 -12.83 8.64 2.09
CA TYR A 157 -11.53 9.23 2.41
C TYR A 157 -11.58 10.26 3.55
N ALA A 158 -12.67 11.03 3.63
CA ALA A 158 -12.90 12.02 4.69
C ALA A 158 -12.94 11.41 6.10
N ASP A 159 -13.30 10.13 6.19
CA ASP A 159 -13.45 9.42 7.46
C ASP A 159 -12.13 8.86 8.00
N PHE A 160 -11.00 9.03 7.28
CA PHE A 160 -9.71 8.44 7.65
C PHE A 160 -9.28 8.76 9.09
N GLY A 161 -9.39 10.03 9.50
CA GLY A 161 -9.03 10.45 10.86
C GLY A 161 -9.92 9.80 11.91
N MET A 162 -11.23 9.80 11.67
CA MET A 162 -12.23 9.20 12.55
C MET A 162 -12.00 7.69 12.70
N VAL A 163 -11.80 6.96 11.60
CA VAL A 163 -11.51 5.51 11.66
C VAL A 163 -10.19 5.23 12.40
N SER A 164 -9.11 5.93 12.04
CA SER A 164 -7.77 5.64 12.58
C SER A 164 -7.64 5.96 14.06
N GLN A 165 -8.41 6.95 14.56
CA GLN A 165 -8.40 7.34 15.97
C GLN A 165 -9.33 6.47 16.83
N ASN A 166 -10.46 6.00 16.28
CA ASN A 166 -11.48 5.29 17.06
C ASN A 166 -11.43 3.76 16.92
N VAL A 167 -10.81 3.23 15.86
CA VAL A 167 -10.66 1.78 15.68
C VAL A 167 -9.22 1.40 16.01
N THR A 168 -8.98 1.06 17.27
CA THR A 168 -7.68 0.66 17.82
C THR A 168 -7.81 -0.69 18.54
N PRO A 169 -6.70 -1.44 18.71
CA PRO A 169 -6.70 -2.64 19.55
C PRO A 169 -7.34 -2.40 20.93
N ALA A 170 -6.91 -1.35 21.64
CA ALA A 170 -7.46 -0.94 22.93
C ALA A 170 -8.99 -0.76 22.90
N ARG A 171 -9.50 0.02 21.93
CA ARG A 171 -10.93 0.29 21.83
C ARG A 171 -11.74 -0.96 21.48
N ILE A 172 -11.20 -1.84 20.64
CA ILE A 172 -11.83 -3.14 20.31
C ILE A 172 -11.95 -4.00 21.56
N VAL A 173 -10.87 -4.12 22.34
CA VAL A 173 -10.85 -4.91 23.59
C VAL A 173 -11.80 -4.30 24.63
N GLU A 174 -11.82 -2.99 24.77
CA GLU A 174 -12.72 -2.27 25.67
C GLU A 174 -14.20 -2.54 25.33
N VAL A 175 -14.58 -2.41 24.06
CA VAL A 175 -15.95 -2.67 23.61
C VAL A 175 -16.31 -4.16 23.72
N ALA A 176 -15.38 -5.07 23.44
CA ALA A 176 -15.59 -6.49 23.64
C ALA A 176 -15.91 -6.80 25.12
N LYS A 177 -15.18 -6.15 26.05
CA LYS A 177 -15.35 -6.33 27.50
C LYS A 177 -16.47 -5.51 28.13
N SER A 178 -17.12 -4.60 27.40
CA SER A 178 -18.19 -3.75 27.96
C SER A 178 -19.48 -4.50 28.29
N GLY A 179 -19.62 -5.74 27.80
CA GLY A 179 -20.85 -6.53 27.93
C GLY A 179 -22.00 -6.05 27.05
N SER A 180 -21.73 -5.12 26.12
CA SER A 180 -22.74 -4.56 25.20
C SER A 180 -22.98 -5.40 23.94
N LEU A 181 -22.20 -6.47 23.74
CA LEU A 181 -22.27 -7.35 22.58
C LEU A 181 -23.07 -8.61 22.92
N GLU A 182 -24.02 -8.97 22.05
CA GLU A 182 -24.80 -10.21 22.16
C GLU A 182 -24.10 -11.37 21.45
N GLY A 183 -24.29 -12.60 21.95
CA GLY A 183 -23.78 -13.82 21.29
C GLY A 183 -22.28 -14.08 21.44
N VAL A 184 -21.60 -13.39 22.36
CA VAL A 184 -20.14 -13.54 22.57
C VAL A 184 -19.85 -14.46 23.76
N ASP A 185 -18.84 -15.32 23.62
CA ASP A 185 -18.30 -16.12 24.71
C ASP A 185 -17.60 -15.21 25.74
N LYS A 186 -18.20 -15.11 26.94
CA LYS A 186 -17.72 -14.24 28.01
C LYS A 186 -16.38 -14.70 28.57
N GLU A 187 -16.11 -15.99 28.61
CA GLU A 187 -14.85 -16.51 29.13
C GLU A 187 -13.70 -16.20 28.17
N LEU A 188 -13.94 -16.37 26.86
CA LEU A 188 -13.00 -16.00 25.82
C LEU A 188 -12.72 -14.48 25.80
N VAL A 189 -13.76 -13.65 25.94
CA VAL A 189 -13.61 -12.18 25.99
C VAL A 189 -12.76 -11.72 27.18
N LEU A 190 -12.84 -12.40 28.33
CA LEU A 190 -12.00 -12.04 29.48
C LEU A 190 -10.51 -12.21 29.18
N GLN A 191 -10.15 -13.22 28.39
CA GLN A 191 -8.77 -13.53 27.97
C GLN A 191 -8.27 -12.62 26.84
N LEU A 192 -9.16 -11.97 26.09
CA LEU A 192 -8.78 -11.07 25.01
C LEU A 192 -8.02 -9.85 25.56
N THR A 193 -6.84 -9.60 25.01
CA THR A 193 -5.98 -8.44 25.29
C THR A 193 -5.61 -7.75 23.97
N GLU A 194 -5.03 -6.56 24.05
CA GLU A 194 -4.64 -5.77 22.88
C GLU A 194 -3.57 -6.47 22.04
N GLU A 195 -2.76 -7.33 22.66
CA GLU A 195 -1.67 -8.04 21.99
C GLU A 195 -2.18 -9.00 20.92
N TYR A 196 -3.40 -9.54 21.08
CA TYR A 196 -4.03 -10.45 20.13
C TYR A 196 -4.74 -9.73 18.98
N VAL A 197 -4.84 -8.40 19.00
CA VAL A 197 -5.58 -7.64 17.98
C VAL A 197 -4.61 -6.81 17.14
N ALA A 198 -4.69 -6.97 15.82
CA ALA A 198 -4.01 -6.09 14.88
C ALA A 198 -5.02 -5.34 14.03
N VAL A 199 -4.88 -4.01 13.95
CA VAL A 199 -5.74 -3.15 13.13
C VAL A 199 -4.94 -2.56 11.99
N ASN A 200 -5.44 -2.74 10.78
CA ASN A 200 -4.89 -2.14 9.58
C ASN A 200 -5.86 -1.11 8.99
N VAL A 201 -5.39 0.13 8.86
CA VAL A 201 -6.11 1.19 8.15
C VAL A 201 -5.27 1.63 6.95
N SER A 202 -5.73 1.28 5.76
CA SER A 202 -5.02 1.56 4.50
C SER A 202 -5.81 2.52 3.61
N VAL A 203 -5.16 3.53 3.06
CA VAL A 203 -5.77 4.39 2.03
C VAL A 203 -5.51 3.81 0.65
N LEU A 204 -6.58 3.44 -0.06
CA LEU A 204 -6.52 3.06 -1.47
C LEU A 204 -6.89 4.25 -2.34
N HIS A 205 -6.09 4.53 -3.37
CA HIS A 205 -6.33 5.64 -4.29
C HIS A 205 -5.61 5.45 -5.63
N TYR A 206 -6.00 6.22 -6.64
CA TYR A 206 -5.52 6.13 -8.04
C TYR A 206 -4.11 6.72 -8.26
N GLY A 207 -3.52 7.33 -7.25
CA GLY A 207 -2.15 7.89 -7.33
C GLY A 207 -1.99 9.22 -6.63
N LYS A 208 -3.07 9.99 -6.46
CA LYS A 208 -3.01 11.36 -5.94
C LYS A 208 -3.98 11.66 -4.79
N GLY A 209 -4.03 10.76 -3.81
CA GLY A 209 -5.03 10.83 -2.74
C GLY A 209 -6.46 10.90 -3.32
N PRO A 210 -7.34 11.77 -2.82
CA PRO A 210 -8.73 11.86 -3.29
C PRO A 210 -8.90 12.52 -4.66
N ARG A 211 -7.83 13.10 -5.24
CA ARG A 211 -7.89 13.76 -6.56
C ARG A 211 -7.73 12.75 -7.69
N ASN A 212 -8.38 13.04 -8.81
CA ASN A 212 -8.15 12.32 -10.06
C ASN A 212 -6.76 12.70 -10.61
N PRO A 213 -5.80 11.77 -10.73
CA PRO A 213 -4.46 12.10 -11.23
C PRO A 213 -4.46 12.53 -12.72
N LEU A 214 -5.49 12.17 -13.49
CA LEU A 214 -5.63 12.61 -14.90
C LEU A 214 -5.84 14.11 -15.04
N ASP A 215 -6.48 14.76 -14.06
CA ASP A 215 -6.73 16.21 -14.08
C ASP A 215 -5.41 17.00 -14.14
N ASP A 216 -4.31 16.40 -13.69
CA ASP A 216 -2.97 16.99 -13.67
C ASP A 216 -2.10 16.60 -14.87
N VAL A 217 -2.58 15.70 -15.73
CA VAL A 217 -1.95 15.36 -17.01
C VAL A 217 -2.22 16.47 -18.02
N THR A 218 -1.28 16.70 -18.93
CA THR A 218 -1.44 17.66 -20.02
C THR A 218 -1.35 16.90 -21.33
N PHE A 219 -2.26 17.22 -22.26
CA PHE A 219 -2.39 16.55 -23.54
C PHE A 219 -2.17 17.52 -24.68
N TYR A 220 -1.79 17.02 -25.85
CA TYR A 220 -1.84 17.73 -27.12
C TYR A 220 -2.67 16.94 -28.13
N SER A 221 -3.07 17.58 -29.24
CA SER A 221 -3.75 16.89 -30.34
C SER A 221 -2.90 16.92 -31.61
N LYS A 222 -3.13 15.98 -32.53
CA LYS A 222 -2.45 15.97 -33.83
C LYS A 222 -2.62 17.29 -34.61
N GLN A 223 -3.74 17.99 -34.43
CA GLN A 223 -4.03 19.25 -35.08
C GLN A 223 -3.25 20.43 -34.46
N GLN A 224 -2.89 20.33 -33.18
CA GLN A 224 -2.17 21.36 -32.42
C GLN A 224 -1.11 20.71 -31.54
N PRO A 225 0.00 20.21 -32.13
CA PRO A 225 0.99 19.38 -31.45
C PRO A 225 1.85 20.12 -30.42
N ASP A 226 1.89 21.46 -30.50
CA ASP A 226 2.70 22.32 -29.63
C ASP A 226 1.85 23.08 -28.60
N VAL A 227 0.57 22.71 -28.45
CA VAL A 227 -0.36 23.35 -27.51
C VAL A 227 -0.83 22.32 -26.48
N GLY A 228 -0.49 22.57 -25.22
CA GLY A 228 -0.92 21.75 -24.08
C GLY A 228 -2.32 22.11 -23.60
N ARG A 229 -3.16 21.10 -23.35
CA ARG A 229 -4.53 21.23 -22.83
C ARG A 229 -4.85 20.16 -21.80
N LYS A 230 -5.93 20.38 -21.05
CA LYS A 230 -6.54 19.37 -20.19
C LYS A 230 -7.53 18.53 -20.99
N ALA A 231 -7.67 17.27 -20.62
CA ALA A 231 -8.73 16.42 -21.13
C ALA A 231 -10.01 16.67 -20.33
N ASP A 232 -11.12 16.75 -21.03
CA ASP A 232 -12.44 16.71 -20.41
C ASP A 232 -12.84 15.26 -20.11
N ARG A 233 -13.78 15.06 -19.18
CA ARG A 233 -14.29 13.70 -18.89
C ARG A 233 -14.88 13.02 -20.13
N SER A 234 -15.45 13.80 -21.05
CA SER A 234 -15.97 13.32 -22.33
C SER A 234 -14.88 12.86 -23.30
N ASP A 235 -13.65 13.32 -23.15
CA ASP A 235 -12.52 12.89 -23.98
C ASP A 235 -12.01 11.49 -23.58
N ILE A 236 -12.35 11.05 -22.36
CA ILE A 236 -11.90 9.79 -21.77
C ILE A 236 -13.08 8.81 -21.69
N SER A 237 -13.93 9.01 -20.67
CA SER A 237 -15.12 8.20 -20.42
C SER A 237 -15.97 8.80 -19.30
N LEU A 238 -17.28 8.83 -19.51
CA LEU A 238 -18.27 9.17 -18.48
C LEU A 238 -18.47 8.03 -17.46
N LEU A 239 -17.94 6.84 -17.72
CA LEU A 239 -18.06 5.64 -16.86
C LEU A 239 -16.86 5.47 -15.91
N THR A 240 -16.15 6.56 -15.63
CA THR A 240 -15.06 6.60 -14.64
C THR A 240 -15.60 6.77 -13.20
N PRO A 241 -14.84 6.34 -12.16
CA PRO A 241 -15.24 6.52 -10.77
C PRO A 241 -15.58 7.98 -10.42
N SER A 242 -16.56 8.17 -9.55
CA SER A 242 -16.86 9.49 -8.97
C SER A 242 -15.94 9.87 -7.80
N VAL A 243 -15.25 8.88 -7.21
CA VAL A 243 -14.34 9.05 -6.07
C VAL A 243 -13.04 8.29 -6.33
N PHE A 244 -11.90 8.93 -6.06
CA PHE A 244 -10.57 8.40 -6.38
C PHE A 244 -9.77 7.92 -5.17
N ALA A 245 -10.32 8.01 -3.96
CA ALA A 245 -9.74 7.44 -2.73
C ALA A 245 -10.79 6.90 -1.75
N GLY A 246 -10.42 5.86 -1.01
CA GLY A 246 -11.21 5.31 0.09
C GLY A 246 -10.32 4.72 1.18
N VAL A 247 -10.87 4.59 2.37
CA VAL A 247 -10.18 4.02 3.54
C VAL A 247 -10.61 2.57 3.69
N TRP A 248 -9.64 1.67 3.80
CA TRP A 248 -9.86 0.25 3.99
C TRP A 248 -9.41 -0.17 5.39
N LEU A 249 -10.38 -0.41 6.26
CA LEU A 249 -10.18 -0.94 7.60
C LEU A 249 -10.20 -2.47 7.53
N ARG A 250 -9.26 -3.10 8.24
CA ARG A 250 -9.19 -4.54 8.45
C ARG A 250 -8.78 -4.82 9.88
N VAL A 251 -9.46 -5.76 10.52
CA VAL A 251 -9.16 -6.22 11.86
C VAL A 251 -8.69 -7.66 11.78
N TYR A 252 -7.57 -7.96 12.42
CA TYR A 252 -6.95 -9.26 12.47
C TYR A 252 -6.86 -9.75 13.92
N THR A 253 -7.02 -11.05 14.10
CA THR A 253 -6.57 -11.72 15.32
C THR A 253 -5.19 -12.35 15.11
N LYS A 254 -4.33 -12.23 16.12
CA LYS A 254 -3.00 -12.85 16.15
C LYS A 254 -3.02 -14.29 16.67
N ASP A 255 -4.14 -14.71 17.26
CA ASP A 255 -4.36 -16.05 17.79
C ASP A 255 -5.69 -16.63 17.27
N CYS A 256 -5.65 -17.89 16.84
CA CYS A 256 -6.79 -18.56 16.23
C CYS A 256 -7.95 -18.81 17.19
N GLN A 257 -7.71 -18.79 18.51
CA GLN A 257 -8.78 -18.93 19.51
C GLN A 257 -9.77 -17.76 19.50
N PHE A 258 -9.35 -16.57 19.01
CA PHE A 258 -10.20 -15.37 18.92
C PHE A 258 -10.74 -15.10 17.51
N PHE A 259 -10.70 -16.09 16.61
CA PHE A 259 -11.27 -15.98 15.26
C PHE A 259 -12.73 -16.40 15.25
#